data_AF-A0A2I1I5V1-F1
#
_entry.id   AF-A0A2I1I5V1-F1
#
_cell.length_a   1.000
_cell.length_b   1.000
_cell.length_c   1.000
_cell.angle_alpha   90.00
_cell.angle_beta   90.00
_cell.angle_gamma   90.00
#
_symmetry.space_group_name_H-M   'P 1'
#
loop_
_entity.id
_entity.type
_entity.pdbx_description
1 polymer ?
#
loop_
_entity_poly.entity_id
_entity_poly.type
_entity_poly.pdbx_seq_one_letter_code
_entity_poly.pdbx_strand_id
1 'polypeptide(L)' 'MTRLLLPKGTNAAAISKFSAIPSEDEILIIRGSKLRLRRIDIEERGLIAFVEYIGGEQ' A
#
# COMPACT_ATOMS: atom_id res chain seq x y z
N MET A 1 3.85 6.65 -10.17
CA MET A 1 3.52 6.61 -8.72
C MET A 1 2.51 5.48 -8.49
N THR A 2 2.36 4.99 -7.25
CA THR A 2 1.46 3.85 -6.97
C THR A 2 0.51 4.20 -5.85
N ARG A 3 -0.78 3.87 -6.01
CA ARG A 3 -1.81 3.95 -4.97
C ARG A 3 -2.24 2.54 -4.61
N LEU A 4 -2.05 2.16 -3.35
CA LEU A 4 -2.44 0.87 -2.83
C LEU A 4 -3.81 0.96 -2.15
N LEU A 5 -4.76 0.18 -2.65
CA LEU A 5 -6.10 0.02 -2.09
C LEU A 5 -6.08 -1.13 -1.08
N LEU A 6 -6.34 -0.80 0.19
CA LEU A 6 -6.43 -1.75 1.29
C LEU A 6 -7.90 -2.00 1.65
N PRO A 7 -8.45 -3.19 1.38
CA PRO A 7 -9.78 -3.55 1.83
C PRO A 7 -9.92 -3.44 3.35
N LYS A 8 -11.14 -3.18 3.82
CA LYS A 8 -11.44 -3.19 5.26
C LYS A 8 -11.06 -4.56 5.85
N GLY A 9 -10.31 -4.54 6.96
CA GLY A 9 -9.85 -5.76 7.65
C GLY A 9 -8.48 -6.27 7.19
N THR A 10 -7.83 -5.63 6.21
CA THR A 10 -6.43 -5.90 5.90
C THR A 10 -5.56 -5.65 7.14
N ASN A 11 -4.66 -6.58 7.44
CA ASN A 11 -3.68 -6.41 8.50
C ASN A 11 -2.58 -5.43 8.04
N ALA A 12 -2.75 -4.17 8.45
CA ALA A 12 -1.82 -3.07 8.22
C ALA A 12 -1.78 -2.19 9.47
N ALA A 13 -0.63 -1.59 9.75
CA ALA A 13 -0.42 -0.80 10.95
C ALA A 13 0.34 0.50 10.64
N ALA A 14 -0.09 1.61 11.23
CA ALA A 14 0.69 2.84 11.22
C ALA A 14 1.90 2.68 12.16
N ILE A 15 3.11 2.90 11.64
CA ILE A 15 4.36 2.61 12.37
C ILE A 15 5.27 3.83 12.58
N SER A 16 4.91 5.02 12.10
CA SER A 16 5.77 6.22 12.20
C SER A 16 6.34 6.50 13.61
N LYS A 17 5.62 6.14 14.67
CA LYS A 17 6.08 6.33 16.08
C LYS A 17 7.09 5.28 16.56
N PHE A 18 7.24 4.19 15.82
CA PHE A 18 8.09 3.04 16.16
C PHE A 18 9.31 2.92 15.22
N SER A 19 9.34 3.71 14.15
CA SER A 19 10.41 3.69 13.16
C SER A 19 11.63 4.49 13.61
N ALA A 20 12.81 3.89 13.46
CA ALA A 20 14.08 4.59 13.69
C ALA A 20 14.32 5.72 12.67
N ILE A 21 13.76 5.59 11.46
CA ILE A 21 13.74 6.61 10.41
C ILE A 21 12.27 6.83 10.04
N PRO A 22 11.57 7.77 10.68
CA PRO A 22 10.14 7.95 10.46
C PRO A 22 9.86 8.63 9.13
N SER A 23 8.96 8.05 8.33
CA SER A 23 8.24 8.78 7.28
C SER A 23 6.93 9.32 7.84
N GLU A 24 6.50 10.46 7.32
CA GLU A 24 5.14 10.95 7.55
C GLU A 24 4.15 9.88 7.04
N ASP A 25 3.13 9.58 7.87
CA ASP A 25 2.07 8.61 7.60
C ASP A 25 2.54 7.21 7.14
N GLU A 26 3.60 6.70 7.76
CA GLU A 26 4.17 5.38 7.44
C GLU A 26 3.23 4.24 7.88
N ILE A 27 2.91 3.38 6.92
CA ILE A 27 2.06 2.19 7.10
C ILE A 27 2.84 0.93 6.72
N LEU A 28 2.91 -0.03 7.64
CA LEU A 28 3.46 -1.36 7.42
C LEU A 28 2.37 -2.34 7.00
N ILE A 29 2.69 -3.18 6.02
CA ILE A 29 1.83 -4.27 5.53
C ILE A 29 2.65 -5.56 5.55
N ILE A 30 2.00 -6.70 5.79
CA ILE A 30 2.65 -8.01 5.89
C ILE A 30 3.35 -8.40 4.57
N ARG A 31 4.60 -8.85 4.68
CA ARG A 31 5.38 -9.44 3.57
C ARG A 31 4.71 -10.70 2.98
N GLY A 32 5.06 -11.07 1.75
CA GLY A 32 4.49 -12.26 1.09
C GLY A 32 3.06 -12.07 0.57
N SER A 33 2.50 -10.88 0.73
CA SER A 33 1.18 -10.53 0.24
C SER A 33 1.15 -10.39 -1.28
N LYS A 34 0.04 -10.80 -1.89
CA LYS A 34 -0.25 -10.65 -3.32
C LYS A 34 -1.01 -9.35 -3.57
N LEU A 35 -0.70 -8.70 -4.68
CA LEU A 35 -1.33 -7.48 -5.16
C LEU A 35 -1.94 -7.72 -6.54
N ARG A 36 -3.06 -7.05 -6.82
CA ARG A 36 -3.72 -7.06 -8.14
C ARG A 36 -3.69 -5.65 -8.74
N LEU A 37 -3.12 -5.51 -9.93
CA LEU A 37 -3.25 -4.27 -10.69
C LEU A 37 -4.72 -4.07 -11.10
N ARG A 38 -5.30 -2.92 -10.74
CA ARG A 38 -6.69 -2.57 -11.08
C ARG A 38 -6.77 -1.71 -12.33
N ARG A 39 -5.98 -0.63 -12.36
CA ARG A 39 -5.93 0.31 -13.49
C ARG A 39 -4.67 1.16 -13.43
N ILE A 40 -4.36 1.83 -14.53
CA ILE A 40 -3.32 2.86 -14.63
C ILE A 40 -4.01 4.10 -15.19
N ASP A 41 -3.89 5.22 -14.48
CA ASP A 41 -4.42 6.52 -14.90
C ASP A 41 -3.27 7.52 -15.07
N ILE A 42 -3.55 8.63 -15.76
CA ILE A 42 -2.67 9.80 -15.84
C ILE A 42 -3.26 10.87 -14.92
N GLU A 43 -2.49 11.32 -13.93
CA GLU A 43 -2.80 12.49 -13.11
C GLU A 43 -1.81 13.62 -13.42
N GLU A 44 -2.02 14.83 -12.87
CA GLU A 44 -1.21 16.03 -13.16
C GLU A 44 0.30 15.82 -12.94
N ARG A 45 0.67 14.86 -12.08
CA ARG A 45 2.07 14.52 -11.74
C ARG A 45 2.61 13.29 -12.50
N GLY A 46 1.88 12.79 -13.48
CA GLY A 46 2.24 11.64 -14.31
C GLY A 46 1.40 10.39 -14.06
N LEU A 47 1.93 9.24 -14.50
CA LEU A 47 1.24 7.96 -14.43
C LEU A 47 1.08 7.45 -12.99
N ILE A 48 -0.14 7.05 -12.64
CA ILE A 48 -0.48 6.45 -11.34
C ILE A 48 -1.08 5.06 -11.55
N ALA A 49 -0.43 4.05 -10.97
CA ALA A 49 -0.94 2.69 -10.91
C ALA A 49 -1.80 2.49 -9.65
N PHE A 50 -3.03 2.05 -9.82
CA PHE A 50 -3.90 1.61 -8.73
C PHE A 50 -3.77 0.10 -8.57
N VAL A 51 -3.24 -0.32 -7.43
CA VAL A 51 -3.08 -1.73 -7.05
C VAL A 51 -3.92 -2.03 -5.84
N GLU A 52 -4.55 -3.20 -5.81
CA GLU A 52 -5.38 -3.67 -4.71
C GLU A 52 -4.68 -4.80 -3.97
N TYR A 53 -4.70 -4.73 -2.64
CA TYR A 53 -4.28 -5.83 -1.78
C TYR A 53 -5.29 -6.97 -1.83
N ILE A 54 -4.83 -8.19 -2.14
CA ILE A 54 -5.70 -9.38 -2.24
C ILE A 54 -5.32 -10.50 -1.27
N GLY A 55 -4.45 -10.22 -0.28
CA GLY A 55 -4.02 -11.22 0.72
C GLY A 55 -2.78 -12.02 0.30
N GLY A 56 -2.32 -12.89 1.20
CA GLY A 56 -1.21 -13.81 0.98
C GLY A 56 -1.31 -14.98 1.97
N GLU A 57 -0.76 -16.13 1.60
CA GLU A 57 -0.65 -17.26 2.53
C GLU A 57 0.38 -16.87 3.61
N GLN A 58 -0.04 -16.93 4.88
CA GLN A 58 0.86 -16.76 6.02
C GLN A 58 1.63 -18.06 6.28
#